data_AF-A0A8S3FCU6-F1
#
_entry.id   AF-A0A8S3FCU6-F1
#
_cell.length_a   1.000
_cell.length_b   1.000
_cell.length_c   1.000
_cell.angle_alpha   90.00
_cell.angle_beta   90.00
_cell.angle_gamma   90.00
#
_symmetry.space_group_name_H-M   'P 1'
#
loop_
_entity.id
_entity.type
_entity.pdbx_description
1 polymer ?
#
loop_
_entity_poly.entity_id
_entity_poly.type
_entity_poly.pdbx_seq_one_letter_code
_entity_poly.pdbx_strand_id
1 'polypeptide(L)'
;MKFVVRISTCPILMEFDAKVISRNLEEDWPNRIKLVSVTGIDFAGRKHDVADILYYVTNWKNVFEIDPTKDEPALLNARDFRLKKAGEKGELRESRILEDLTHMARLRLQACDEEGVEIVVETGIGLGVFAGEHIGVDEKVRTTSAIAIRAVLEQHGSTYKNIRAVVFALPIIDTEKTNRRARDSFSVFAENFQEPPYNGPIPVLIADQDMHRLTVAIARRGFKVSELNPADSHGVFGEYWQNQGPAVEEKLALTTVGLLVQHHLINPHVLDTNNYYFI
;
A
#
# COMPACT_ATOMS: atom_id res chain seq x y z
N MET A 1 12.38 17.76 -0.76
CA MET A 1 12.53 16.39 -0.20
C MET A 1 11.13 15.81 -0.11
N LYS A 2 10.73 14.87 -0.98
CA LYS A 2 9.36 14.34 -1.03
C LYS A 2 9.18 13.12 -0.11
N PHE A 3 10.20 12.27 -0.01
CA PHE A 3 10.12 10.98 0.67
C PHE A 3 10.68 11.07 2.09
N VAL A 4 9.81 10.84 3.08
CA VAL A 4 10.16 10.80 4.51
C VAL A 4 9.62 9.51 5.08
N VAL A 5 10.48 8.75 5.77
CA VAL A 5 10.09 7.55 6.50
C VAL A 5 9.66 7.93 7.91
N ARG A 6 8.49 7.43 8.36
CA ARG A 6 8.03 7.54 9.75
C ARG A 6 7.92 6.15 10.35
N ILE A 7 8.43 6.00 11.55
CA ILE A 7 8.43 4.76 12.30
C ILE A 7 7.70 5.04 13.61
N SER A 8 6.70 4.21 13.93
CA SER A 8 6.11 4.20 15.26
C SER A 8 6.04 2.77 15.80
N THR A 9 6.04 2.67 17.13
CA THR A 9 5.77 1.40 17.82
C THR A 9 4.35 1.54 18.35
N CYS A 10 3.39 0.91 17.69
CA CYS A 10 1.99 0.96 18.11
C CYS A 10 1.47 -0.48 18.24
N PRO A 11 0.98 -0.87 19.42
CA PRO A 11 0.36 -2.17 19.58
C PRO A 11 -0.95 -2.20 18.80
N ILE A 12 -1.14 -3.18 17.93
CA ILE A 12 -2.43 -3.46 17.30
C ILE A 12 -3.39 -3.91 18.40
N LEU A 13 -4.44 -3.13 18.68
CA LEU A 13 -5.35 -3.37 19.81
C LEU A 13 -6.56 -4.24 19.47
N MET A 14 -6.88 -4.40 18.18
CA MET A 14 -8.04 -5.16 17.71
C MET A 14 -7.70 -5.93 16.44
N GLU A 15 -8.26 -7.13 16.32
CA GLU A 15 -8.34 -7.85 15.05
C GLU A 15 -9.39 -7.16 14.15
N PHE A 16 -9.31 -7.43 12.85
CA PHE A 16 -10.15 -6.77 11.87
C PHE A 16 -11.62 -7.18 11.87
N ASP A 17 -11.98 -8.29 12.50
CA ASP A 17 -13.37 -8.65 12.77
C ASP A 17 -13.92 -7.96 14.03
N ALA A 18 -13.26 -6.87 14.46
CA ALA A 18 -13.52 -6.13 15.69
C ALA A 18 -13.39 -6.99 16.96
N LYS A 19 -12.78 -8.18 16.88
CA LYS A 19 -12.41 -8.92 18.09
C LYS A 19 -11.26 -8.21 18.77
N VAL A 20 -11.46 -7.90 20.04
CA VAL A 20 -10.40 -7.36 20.88
C VAL A 20 -9.27 -8.38 20.97
N ILE A 21 -8.05 -7.93 20.68
CA ILE A 21 -6.87 -8.75 20.94
C ILE A 21 -6.61 -8.66 22.44
N SER A 22 -7.02 -9.69 23.18
CA SER A 22 -6.75 -9.75 24.63
C SER A 22 -5.23 -9.72 24.86
N ARG A 23 -4.80 -8.84 25.75
CA ARG A 23 -3.40 -8.69 26.15
C ARG A 23 -3.27 -8.81 27.66
N ASN A 24 -2.30 -9.59 28.11
CA ASN A 24 -1.80 -9.50 29.48
C ASN A 24 -0.73 -8.41 29.56
N LEU A 25 -0.70 -7.63 30.66
CA LEU A 25 0.28 -6.55 30.81
C LEU A 25 1.74 -7.04 30.76
N GLU A 26 1.97 -8.31 31.06
CA GLU A 26 3.28 -8.99 31.01
C GLU A 26 3.69 -9.42 29.59
N GLU A 27 2.77 -9.34 28.62
CA GLU A 27 3.08 -9.70 27.23
C GLU A 27 3.88 -8.60 26.53
N ASP A 28 5.03 -9.02 26.00
CA ASP A 28 5.95 -8.17 25.26
C ASP A 28 5.75 -8.20 23.74
N TRP A 29 5.02 -9.18 23.21
CA TRP A 29 4.81 -9.31 21.76
C TRP A 29 4.32 -8.01 21.06
N PRO A 30 3.50 -7.14 21.66
CA PRO A 30 3.07 -5.91 20.97
C PRO A 30 4.21 -4.92 20.72
N ASN A 31 5.27 -4.94 21.54
CA ASN A 31 6.45 -4.08 21.37
C ASN A 31 7.33 -4.53 20.19
N ARG A 32 7.04 -5.72 19.64
CA ARG A 32 7.72 -6.29 18.48
C ARG A 32 7.12 -5.81 17.16
N ILE A 33 5.98 -5.11 17.19
CA ILE A 33 5.31 -4.58 16.00
C ILE A 33 5.79 -3.16 15.74
N LYS A 34 6.29 -2.94 14.52
CA LYS A 34 6.75 -1.63 14.03
C LYS A 34 5.87 -1.17 12.89
N LEU A 35 5.23 -0.02 13.07
CA LEU A 35 4.55 0.66 11.98
C LEU A 35 5.59 1.46 11.20
N VAL A 36 5.92 0.99 9.99
CA VAL A 36 6.89 1.68 9.13
C VAL A 36 6.15 2.27 7.95
N SER A 37 6.34 3.56 7.73
CA SER A 37 5.64 4.30 6.68
C SER A 37 6.54 5.23 5.88
N VAL A 38 6.24 5.47 4.60
CA VAL A 38 6.92 6.43 3.73
C VAL A 38 5.87 7.24 2.97
N THR A 39 6.09 8.53 2.75
CA THR A 39 5.20 9.37 1.92
C THR A 39 5.13 8.84 0.48
N GLY A 40 3.94 8.87 -0.14
CA GLY A 40 3.69 8.19 -1.43
C GLY A 40 3.51 9.08 -2.66
N ILE A 41 2.96 8.47 -3.72
CA ILE A 41 2.67 9.08 -5.01
C ILE A 41 1.17 8.96 -5.33
N ASP A 42 0.40 10.01 -5.08
CA ASP A 42 -1.07 9.93 -5.03
C ASP A 42 -1.72 10.22 -6.40
N PHE A 43 -2.58 9.31 -6.85
CA PHE A 43 -3.46 9.48 -8.00
C PHE A 43 -4.93 9.28 -7.63
N ALA A 44 -5.35 9.68 -6.43
CA ALA A 44 -6.76 9.68 -6.00
C ALA A 44 -7.54 10.85 -6.61
N GLY A 45 -6.84 11.83 -7.18
CA GLY A 45 -7.44 12.90 -7.98
C GLY A 45 -8.03 14.01 -7.11
N ARG A 46 -7.36 14.36 -6.01
CA ARG A 46 -7.77 15.39 -5.05
C ARG A 46 -6.79 16.55 -5.05
N LYS A 47 -7.22 17.71 -4.54
CA LYS A 47 -6.39 18.93 -4.47
C LYS A 47 -5.00 18.72 -3.85
N HIS A 48 -4.85 17.76 -2.94
CA HIS A 48 -3.58 17.45 -2.28
C HIS A 48 -2.61 16.68 -3.20
N ASP A 49 -3.15 16.06 -4.25
CA ASP A 49 -2.44 15.21 -5.21
C ASP A 49 -1.94 16.03 -6.42
N VAL A 50 -2.15 17.35 -6.42
CA VAL A 50 -1.88 18.22 -7.58
C VAL A 50 -0.42 18.13 -8.01
N ALA A 51 0.49 18.13 -7.04
CA ALA A 51 1.92 17.98 -7.31
C ALA A 51 2.21 16.66 -8.04
N ASP A 52 1.52 15.57 -7.67
CA ASP A 52 1.76 14.25 -8.22
C ASP A 52 1.17 14.11 -9.62
N ILE A 53 0.01 14.69 -9.87
CA ILE A 53 -0.57 14.79 -11.22
C ILE A 53 0.36 15.58 -12.15
N LEU A 54 0.78 16.78 -11.76
CA LEU A 54 1.64 17.63 -12.58
C LEU A 54 3.01 17.01 -12.83
N TYR A 55 3.49 16.22 -11.88
CA TYR A 55 4.82 15.65 -11.91
C TYR A 55 4.91 14.31 -12.64
N TYR A 56 3.94 13.41 -12.43
CA TYR A 56 4.00 12.04 -12.95
C TYR A 56 3.11 11.80 -14.16
N VAL A 57 2.10 12.63 -14.44
CA VAL A 57 1.22 12.46 -15.61
C VAL A 57 1.62 13.43 -16.73
N THR A 58 2.20 12.93 -17.82
CA THR A 58 2.74 13.75 -18.92
C THR A 58 1.67 14.54 -19.64
N ASN A 59 0.51 13.92 -19.89
CA ASN A 59 -0.61 14.49 -20.64
C ASN A 59 -1.74 14.99 -19.72
N TRP A 60 -1.44 15.37 -18.46
CA TRP A 60 -2.48 15.74 -17.49
C TRP A 60 -3.47 16.81 -18.00
N LYS A 61 -3.00 17.75 -18.84
CA LYS A 61 -3.85 18.79 -19.46
C LYS A 61 -4.90 18.20 -20.40
N ASN A 62 -4.69 17.00 -20.95
CA ASN A 62 -5.67 16.28 -21.79
C ASN A 62 -6.62 15.41 -20.96
N VAL A 63 -6.24 15.11 -19.71
CA VAL A 63 -7.02 14.30 -18.76
C VAL A 63 -8.01 15.16 -17.98
N PHE A 64 -7.57 16.33 -17.49
CA PHE A 64 -8.35 17.18 -16.58
C PHE A 64 -8.85 18.48 -17.24
N GLU A 65 -9.97 19.01 -16.76
CA GLU A 65 -10.33 20.42 -16.99
C GLU A 65 -9.28 21.31 -16.30
N ILE A 66 -8.94 22.46 -16.90
CA ILE A 66 -7.88 23.34 -16.40
C ILE A 66 -8.52 24.53 -15.69
N ASP A 67 -8.00 24.90 -14.52
CA ASP A 67 -8.39 26.14 -13.86
C ASP A 67 -7.92 27.34 -14.70
N PRO A 68 -8.79 28.29 -15.10
CA PRO A 68 -8.38 29.42 -15.93
C PRO A 68 -7.44 30.40 -15.20
N THR A 69 -7.34 30.31 -13.88
CA THR A 69 -6.52 31.17 -13.02
C THR A 69 -5.22 30.52 -12.56
N LYS A 70 -5.12 29.19 -12.66
CA LYS A 70 -3.98 28.40 -12.19
C LYS A 70 -3.67 27.33 -13.24
N ASP A 71 -2.41 27.15 -13.64
CA ASP A 71 -2.04 26.07 -14.60
C ASP A 71 -2.08 24.68 -13.92
N GLU A 72 -3.25 24.32 -13.39
CA GLU A 72 -3.53 23.18 -12.53
C GLU A 72 -4.90 22.57 -12.91
N PRO A 73 -5.19 21.31 -12.53
CA PRO A 73 -6.51 20.73 -12.68
C PRO A 73 -7.58 21.53 -11.92
N ALA A 74 -8.69 21.84 -12.61
CA ALA A 74 -9.85 22.47 -12.01
C ALA A 74 -10.48 21.57 -10.94
N LEU A 75 -10.98 22.17 -9.87
CA LEU A 75 -11.58 21.45 -8.75
C LEU A 75 -13.11 21.42 -8.84
N LEU A 76 -13.68 20.23 -8.67
CA LEU A 76 -15.07 20.00 -8.31
C LEU A 76 -15.21 20.07 -6.78
N ASN A 77 -16.19 20.82 -6.29
CA ASN A 77 -16.47 20.99 -4.86
C ASN A 77 -15.25 21.40 -4.01
N ALA A 78 -14.33 22.17 -4.61
CA ALA A 78 -13.06 22.59 -3.99
C ALA A 78 -12.18 21.43 -3.46
N ARG A 79 -12.39 20.20 -3.94
CA ARG A 79 -11.67 19.01 -3.45
C ARG A 79 -11.17 18.10 -4.57
N ASP A 80 -12.03 17.65 -5.46
CA ASP A 80 -11.71 16.59 -6.42
C ASP A 80 -11.36 17.21 -7.78
N PHE A 81 -10.40 16.67 -8.51
CA PHE A 81 -10.08 17.13 -9.85
C PHE A 81 -11.21 16.80 -10.82
N ARG A 82 -11.54 17.76 -11.68
CA ARG A 82 -12.55 17.57 -12.69
C ARG A 82 -11.92 16.96 -13.95
N LEU A 83 -12.38 15.76 -14.31
CA LEU A 83 -11.99 15.09 -15.56
C LEU A 83 -12.67 15.73 -16.77
N LYS A 84 -11.98 15.74 -17.91
CA LYS A 84 -12.60 16.07 -19.20
C LYS A 84 -13.58 14.96 -19.61
N LYS A 85 -14.78 15.33 -20.06
CA LYS A 85 -15.82 14.36 -20.50
C LYS A 85 -15.38 13.43 -21.64
N ALA A 86 -14.51 13.93 -22.53
CA ALA A 86 -13.87 13.15 -23.59
C ALA A 86 -12.34 13.16 -23.39
N GLY A 87 -11.91 13.11 -22.13
CA GLY A 87 -10.50 13.14 -21.75
C GLY A 87 -9.76 11.87 -22.16
N GLU A 88 -8.46 12.03 -22.39
CA GLU A 88 -7.56 10.91 -22.62
C GLU A 88 -7.28 10.16 -21.31
N LYS A 89 -6.76 8.93 -21.42
CA LYS A 89 -6.15 8.26 -20.27
C LYS A 89 -4.85 8.96 -19.89
N GLY A 90 -4.51 8.92 -18.62
CA GLY A 90 -3.24 9.41 -18.12
C GLY A 90 -2.07 8.63 -18.69
N GLU A 91 -1.05 9.34 -19.11
CA GLU A 91 0.23 8.80 -19.51
C GLU A 91 1.25 9.09 -18.41
N LEU A 92 1.88 8.04 -17.88
CA LEU A 92 2.86 8.18 -16.80
C LEU A 92 4.24 8.53 -17.35
N ARG A 93 5.00 9.31 -16.59
CA ARG A 93 6.47 9.41 -16.70
C ARG A 93 7.10 8.14 -16.14
N GLU A 94 7.07 7.06 -16.91
CA GLU A 94 7.40 5.70 -16.47
C GLU A 94 8.80 5.57 -15.82
N SER A 95 9.84 6.16 -16.41
CA SER A 95 11.18 6.15 -15.82
C SER A 95 11.24 6.83 -14.46
N ARG A 96 10.48 7.93 -14.29
CA ARG A 96 10.49 8.72 -13.08
C ARG A 96 9.72 8.05 -11.95
N ILE A 97 8.55 7.50 -12.26
CA ILE A 97 7.77 6.75 -11.26
C ILE A 97 8.54 5.51 -10.80
N LEU A 98 9.23 4.81 -11.71
CA LEU A 98 10.08 3.68 -11.33
C LEU A 98 11.24 4.11 -10.42
N GLU A 99 11.96 5.18 -10.77
CA GLU A 99 13.04 5.74 -9.94
C GLU A 99 12.57 6.06 -8.52
N ASP A 100 11.46 6.80 -8.41
CA ASP A 100 10.93 7.26 -7.13
C ASP A 100 10.35 6.09 -6.30
N LEU A 101 9.63 5.14 -6.92
CA LEU A 101 9.11 3.95 -6.24
C LEU A 101 10.24 3.04 -5.75
N THR A 102 11.32 2.89 -6.53
CA THR A 102 12.51 2.13 -6.14
C THR A 102 13.19 2.80 -4.94
N HIS A 103 13.32 4.13 -4.99
CA HIS A 103 13.89 4.89 -3.89
C HIS A 103 13.05 4.77 -2.60
N MET A 104 11.72 4.88 -2.71
CA MET A 104 10.80 4.71 -1.59
C MET A 104 10.89 3.32 -0.97
N ALA A 105 10.86 2.26 -1.79
CA ALA A 105 10.99 0.89 -1.33
C ALA A 105 12.31 0.66 -0.60
N ARG A 106 13.42 1.18 -1.16
CA ARG A 106 14.76 1.10 -0.54
C ARG A 106 14.81 1.80 0.81
N LEU A 107 14.32 3.04 0.91
CA LEU A 107 14.29 3.79 2.17
C LEU A 107 13.46 3.06 3.24
N ARG A 108 12.31 2.51 2.85
CA ARG A 108 11.43 1.78 3.76
C ARG A 108 12.09 0.51 4.27
N LEU A 109 12.60 -0.34 3.39
CA LEU A 109 13.27 -1.58 3.78
C LEU A 109 14.54 -1.31 4.59
N GLN A 110 15.29 -0.27 4.26
CA GLN A 110 16.42 0.18 5.07
C GLN A 110 15.99 0.58 6.49
N ALA A 111 14.89 1.32 6.63
CA ALA A 111 14.36 1.69 7.93
C ALA A 111 13.86 0.49 8.74
N CYS A 112 13.22 -0.49 8.09
CA CYS A 112 12.86 -1.76 8.72
C CYS A 112 14.12 -2.48 9.24
N ASP A 113 15.17 -2.55 8.42
CA ASP A 113 16.43 -3.19 8.79
C ASP A 113 17.13 -2.48 9.96
N GLU A 114 17.18 -1.13 9.94
CA GLU A 114 17.76 -0.30 11.01
C GLU A 114 16.98 -0.45 12.33
N GLU A 115 15.66 -0.63 12.26
CA GLU A 115 14.83 -0.97 13.42
C GLU A 115 14.98 -2.43 13.85
N GLY A 116 15.76 -3.27 13.18
CA GLY A 116 15.91 -4.68 13.54
C GLY A 116 14.68 -5.52 13.26
N VAL A 117 13.83 -5.11 12.31
CA VAL A 117 12.69 -5.91 11.85
C VAL A 117 13.19 -7.19 11.18
N GLU A 118 12.64 -8.32 11.61
CA GLU A 118 12.98 -9.65 11.10
C GLU A 118 12.03 -10.08 9.98
N ILE A 119 10.74 -9.75 10.09
CA ILE A 119 9.74 -10.07 9.06
C ILE A 119 9.04 -8.78 8.63
N VAL A 120 9.09 -8.48 7.34
CA VAL A 120 8.44 -7.30 6.78
C VAL A 120 7.09 -7.71 6.20
N VAL A 121 5.98 -7.13 6.68
CA VAL A 121 4.65 -7.36 6.10
C VAL A 121 4.18 -6.10 5.36
N GLU A 122 3.85 -6.26 4.08
CA GLU A 122 3.47 -5.17 3.18
C GLU A 122 2.24 -5.50 2.34
N THR A 123 1.51 -4.48 1.89
CA THR A 123 0.39 -4.64 0.95
C THR A 123 0.77 -4.35 -0.50
N GLY A 124 2.07 -4.36 -0.82
CA GLY A 124 2.64 -4.13 -2.17
C GLY A 124 2.47 -2.71 -2.72
N ILE A 125 1.40 -2.02 -2.32
CA ILE A 125 1.00 -0.68 -2.72
C ILE A 125 0.60 0.04 -1.44
N GLY A 126 1.52 0.12 -0.48
CA GLY A 126 1.30 0.95 0.68
C GLY A 126 1.77 2.36 0.43
N LEU A 127 0.99 3.28 0.98
CA LEU A 127 1.46 4.54 1.57
C LEU A 127 1.46 5.76 0.67
N GLY A 128 0.45 5.83 -0.19
CA GLY A 128 0.15 7.00 -0.99
C GLY A 128 0.18 6.72 -2.48
N VAL A 129 0.43 5.49 -2.91
CA VAL A 129 0.14 5.06 -4.28
C VAL A 129 -1.33 4.69 -4.40
N PHE A 130 -2.19 5.70 -4.53
CA PHE A 130 -3.59 5.45 -4.85
C PHE A 130 -3.70 5.16 -6.34
N ALA A 131 -4.24 4.00 -6.67
CA ALA A 131 -4.28 3.53 -8.05
C ALA A 131 -5.27 4.38 -8.84
N GLY A 132 -4.75 5.18 -9.78
CA GLY A 132 -5.52 6.15 -10.57
C GLY A 132 -6.43 5.50 -11.61
N GLU A 133 -7.34 4.63 -11.18
CA GLU A 133 -8.31 3.94 -12.03
C GLU A 133 -9.13 4.97 -12.82
N HIS A 134 -9.50 6.08 -12.19
CA HIS A 134 -10.27 7.16 -12.81
C HIS A 134 -9.53 7.88 -13.96
N ILE A 135 -8.21 7.74 -14.03
CA ILE A 135 -7.37 8.21 -15.14
C ILE A 135 -6.71 7.05 -15.91
N GLY A 136 -7.04 5.79 -15.58
CA GLY A 136 -6.57 4.60 -16.28
C GLY A 136 -5.07 4.28 -16.13
N VAL A 137 -4.43 4.67 -15.01
CA VAL A 137 -3.00 4.41 -14.75
C VAL A 137 -2.74 3.32 -13.71
N ASP A 138 -3.79 2.83 -13.06
CA ASP A 138 -3.75 1.92 -11.91
C ASP A 138 -2.93 0.64 -12.16
N GLU A 139 -3.13 -0.04 -13.28
CA GLU A 139 -2.41 -1.29 -13.59
C GLU A 139 -0.91 -1.05 -13.80
N LYS A 140 -0.56 0.04 -14.52
CA LYS A 140 0.83 0.42 -14.75
C LYS A 140 1.53 0.73 -13.44
N VAL A 141 0.90 1.55 -12.59
CA VAL A 141 1.41 1.89 -11.26
C VAL A 141 1.67 0.65 -10.43
N ARG A 142 0.71 -0.29 -10.37
CA ARG A 142 0.85 -1.56 -9.63
C ARG A 142 2.01 -2.41 -10.14
N THR A 143 2.13 -2.52 -11.45
CA THR A 143 3.22 -3.24 -12.10
C THR A 143 4.57 -2.59 -11.78
N THR A 144 4.67 -1.27 -11.88
CA THR A 144 5.90 -0.54 -11.54
C THR A 144 6.26 -0.69 -10.06
N SER A 145 5.29 -0.68 -9.15
CA SER A 145 5.52 -0.94 -7.73
C SER A 145 6.11 -2.33 -7.47
N ALA A 146 5.56 -3.37 -8.11
CA ALA A 146 6.08 -4.73 -8.00
C ALA A 146 7.53 -4.83 -8.52
N ILE A 147 7.79 -4.26 -9.70
CA ILE A 147 9.14 -4.19 -10.30
C ILE A 147 10.12 -3.45 -9.37
N ALA A 148 9.71 -2.30 -8.83
CA ALA A 148 10.54 -1.48 -7.95
C ALA A 148 10.95 -2.24 -6.68
N ILE A 149 9.99 -2.87 -6.00
CA ILE A 149 10.29 -3.61 -4.75
C ILE A 149 11.14 -4.84 -5.05
N ARG A 150 10.81 -5.59 -6.11
CA ARG A 150 11.63 -6.72 -6.58
C ARG A 150 13.07 -6.29 -6.82
N ALA A 151 13.28 -5.20 -7.57
CA ALA A 151 14.61 -4.69 -7.88
C ALA A 151 15.39 -4.32 -6.61
N VAL A 152 14.74 -3.70 -5.62
CA VAL A 152 15.38 -3.39 -4.33
C VAL A 152 15.79 -4.66 -3.59
N LEU A 153 14.92 -5.67 -3.54
CA LEU A 153 15.24 -6.92 -2.85
C LEU A 153 16.37 -7.69 -3.56
N GLU A 154 16.40 -7.71 -4.88
CA GLU A 154 17.48 -8.35 -5.65
C GLU A 154 18.81 -7.59 -5.51
N GLN A 155 18.79 -6.25 -5.56
CA GLN A 155 20.01 -5.42 -5.55
C GLN A 155 20.57 -5.18 -4.15
N HIS A 156 19.70 -5.02 -3.15
CA HIS A 156 20.06 -4.61 -1.80
C HIS A 156 19.76 -5.65 -0.74
N GLY A 157 19.06 -6.74 -1.06
CA GLY A 157 18.66 -7.75 -0.08
C GLY A 157 19.82 -8.33 0.73
N SER A 158 21.00 -8.50 0.12
CA SER A 158 22.20 -9.01 0.79
C SER A 158 22.83 -8.03 1.79
N THR A 159 22.41 -6.77 1.75
CA THR A 159 22.91 -5.71 2.64
C THR A 159 22.05 -5.56 3.91
N TYR A 160 20.81 -6.05 3.88
CA TYR A 160 19.93 -6.05 5.05
C TYR A 160 20.37 -7.16 6.02
N LYS A 161 20.58 -6.79 7.28
CA LYS A 161 21.16 -7.68 8.30
C LYS A 161 20.11 -8.42 9.11
N ASN A 162 18.95 -7.80 9.29
CA ASN A 162 17.90 -8.24 10.20
C ASN A 162 16.73 -8.88 9.44
N ILE A 163 16.40 -8.36 8.25
CA ILE A 163 15.25 -8.85 7.47
C ILE A 163 15.51 -10.28 6.98
N ARG A 164 14.65 -11.21 7.41
CA ARG A 164 14.72 -12.64 7.08
C ARG A 164 13.70 -13.07 6.04
N ALA A 165 12.59 -12.35 5.93
CA ALA A 165 11.56 -12.58 4.92
C ALA A 165 10.73 -11.32 4.70
N VAL A 166 10.17 -11.21 3.49
CA VAL A 166 9.13 -10.23 3.16
C VAL A 166 7.85 -10.98 2.85
N VAL A 167 6.73 -10.54 3.44
CA VAL A 167 5.40 -11.07 3.17
C VAL A 167 4.54 -9.98 2.55
N PHE A 168 4.09 -10.20 1.32
CA PHE A 168 3.08 -9.38 0.67
C PHE A 168 1.69 -9.92 1.00
N ALA A 169 1.00 -9.25 1.94
CA ALA A 169 -0.39 -9.48 2.30
C ALA A 169 -1.30 -8.74 1.30
N LEU A 170 -1.69 -9.45 0.23
CA LEU A 170 -2.40 -8.89 -0.92
C LEU A 170 -3.76 -9.56 -1.06
N PRO A 171 -4.88 -8.87 -0.77
CA PRO A 171 -6.20 -9.47 -0.91
C PRO A 171 -6.47 -9.83 -2.38
N ILE A 172 -6.99 -11.03 -2.62
CA ILE A 172 -7.53 -11.40 -3.94
C ILE A 172 -8.91 -10.76 -4.08
N ILE A 173 -9.11 -10.02 -5.16
CA ILE A 173 -10.41 -9.37 -5.43
C ILE A 173 -10.97 -10.05 -6.67
N ASP A 174 -11.96 -10.93 -6.46
CA ASP A 174 -12.62 -11.67 -7.54
C ASP A 174 -13.27 -10.71 -8.55
N THR A 175 -12.65 -10.61 -9.72
CA THR A 175 -13.03 -9.70 -10.80
C THR A 175 -14.10 -10.31 -11.71
N GLU A 176 -14.35 -11.62 -11.65
CA GLU A 176 -15.35 -12.29 -12.50
C GLU A 176 -16.77 -11.78 -12.20
N LYS A 177 -17.06 -11.37 -10.96
CA LYS A 177 -18.36 -10.81 -10.57
C LYS A 177 -18.54 -9.34 -10.93
N THR A 178 -17.48 -8.60 -11.29
CA THR A 178 -17.53 -7.13 -11.42
C THR A 178 -17.47 -6.62 -12.86
N ASN A 179 -17.41 -7.49 -13.88
CA ASN A 179 -17.25 -7.11 -15.31
C ASN A 179 -16.02 -6.19 -15.57
N ARG A 180 -15.11 -6.04 -14.61
CA ARG A 180 -13.91 -5.19 -14.73
C ARG A 180 -12.68 -6.09 -14.88
N ARG A 181 -12.08 -6.07 -16.08
CA ARG A 181 -10.83 -6.77 -16.45
C ARG A 181 -9.57 -6.28 -15.72
N ALA A 182 -9.68 -5.53 -14.62
CA ALA A 182 -8.51 -4.99 -13.95
C ALA A 182 -7.84 -6.11 -13.15
N ARG A 183 -6.59 -6.47 -13.49
CA ARG A 183 -5.80 -7.41 -12.67
C ARG A 183 -5.68 -6.89 -11.24
N ASP A 184 -5.87 -7.74 -10.25
CA ASP A 184 -5.70 -7.35 -8.86
C ASP A 184 -4.21 -7.25 -8.48
N SER A 185 -3.93 -6.66 -7.32
CA SER A 185 -2.56 -6.49 -6.84
C SER A 185 -1.87 -7.82 -6.61
N PHE A 186 -2.61 -8.82 -6.16
CA PHE A 186 -2.09 -10.16 -5.92
C PHE A 186 -1.52 -10.77 -7.19
N SER A 187 -2.32 -10.79 -8.27
CA SER A 187 -1.93 -11.34 -9.57
C SER A 187 -0.74 -10.59 -10.16
N VAL A 188 -0.76 -9.24 -10.10
CA VAL A 188 0.35 -8.41 -10.59
C VAL A 188 1.65 -8.73 -9.84
N PHE A 189 1.62 -8.83 -8.52
CA PHE A 189 2.81 -9.15 -7.73
C PHE A 189 3.26 -10.60 -7.96
N ALA A 190 2.34 -11.56 -8.00
CA ALA A 190 2.65 -12.96 -8.25
C ALA A 190 3.38 -13.13 -9.58
N GLU A 191 2.83 -12.58 -10.67
CA GLU A 191 3.47 -12.62 -11.99
C GLU A 191 4.87 -11.98 -11.98
N ASN A 192 5.00 -10.79 -11.38
CA ASN A 192 6.27 -10.05 -11.35
C ASN A 192 7.35 -10.71 -10.49
N PHE A 193 6.99 -11.60 -9.56
CA PHE A 193 7.97 -12.35 -8.75
C PHE A 193 8.19 -13.79 -9.25
N GLN A 194 7.25 -14.36 -10.01
CA GLN A 194 7.37 -15.71 -10.57
C GLN A 194 8.08 -15.75 -11.92
N GLU A 195 7.88 -14.75 -12.78
CA GLU A 195 8.39 -14.78 -14.16
C GLU A 195 9.05 -13.45 -14.58
N PRO A 196 10.40 -13.40 -14.73
CA PRO A 196 11.34 -14.47 -14.39
C PRO A 196 11.33 -14.75 -12.87
N PRO A 197 11.72 -15.95 -12.41
CA PRO A 197 11.75 -16.24 -10.97
C PRO A 197 12.59 -15.21 -10.21
N TYR A 198 12.06 -14.75 -9.09
CA TYR A 198 12.80 -13.92 -8.15
C TYR A 198 14.02 -14.69 -7.62
N ASN A 199 15.19 -14.06 -7.70
CA ASN A 199 16.47 -14.67 -7.30
C ASN A 199 17.19 -13.85 -6.21
N GLY A 200 16.44 -12.99 -5.49
CA GLY A 200 17.01 -12.21 -4.40
C GLY A 200 17.27 -13.07 -3.15
N PRO A 201 18.15 -12.60 -2.25
CA PRO A 201 18.59 -13.40 -1.10
C PRO A 201 17.59 -13.45 0.07
N ILE A 202 16.58 -12.59 0.06
CA ILE A 202 15.53 -12.54 1.08
C ILE A 202 14.29 -13.26 0.53
N PRO A 203 13.83 -14.36 1.14
CA PRO A 203 12.61 -15.05 0.74
C PRO A 203 11.38 -14.15 0.71
N VAL A 204 10.50 -14.37 -0.27
CA VAL A 204 9.27 -13.60 -0.46
C VAL A 204 8.06 -14.53 -0.39
N LEU A 205 7.07 -14.16 0.43
CA LEU A 205 5.77 -14.82 0.45
C LEU A 205 4.72 -13.86 -0.07
N ILE A 206 3.95 -14.27 -1.08
CA ILE A 206 2.74 -13.56 -1.52
C ILE A 206 1.53 -14.33 -1.00
N ALA A 207 0.67 -13.67 -0.24
CA ALA A 207 -0.45 -14.31 0.44
C ALA A 207 -1.73 -13.47 0.37
N ASP A 208 -2.85 -14.14 0.06
CA ASP A 208 -4.21 -13.61 0.26
C ASP A 208 -4.56 -13.64 1.75
N GLN A 209 -3.93 -12.75 2.50
CA GLN A 209 -4.04 -12.71 3.94
C GLN A 209 -4.15 -11.31 4.48
N ASP A 210 -4.61 -11.31 5.72
CA ASP A 210 -4.91 -10.13 6.46
C ASP A 210 -3.66 -9.61 7.20
N MET A 211 -3.20 -8.40 6.85
CA MET A 211 -1.91 -7.87 7.27
C MET A 211 -1.76 -7.75 8.80
N HIS A 212 -2.74 -7.19 9.53
CA HIS A 212 -2.63 -7.11 11.01
C HIS A 212 -2.68 -8.51 11.64
N ARG A 213 -3.52 -9.43 11.16
CA ARG A 213 -3.59 -10.79 11.71
C ARG A 213 -2.26 -11.52 11.54
N LEU A 214 -1.69 -11.42 10.35
CA LEU A 214 -0.38 -11.97 10.05
C LEU A 214 0.70 -11.33 10.95
N THR A 215 0.69 -10.00 11.08
CA THR A 215 1.63 -9.25 11.92
C THR A 215 1.54 -9.67 13.40
N VAL A 216 0.33 -9.75 13.96
CA VAL A 216 0.10 -10.21 15.34
C VAL A 216 0.58 -11.64 15.53
N ALA A 217 0.26 -12.53 14.59
CA ALA A 217 0.68 -13.93 14.64
C ALA A 217 2.22 -14.05 14.63
N ILE A 218 2.91 -13.31 13.77
CA ILE A 218 4.37 -13.26 13.68
C ILE A 218 4.98 -12.71 14.98
N ALA A 219 4.45 -11.61 15.50
CA ALA A 219 4.93 -10.99 16.73
C ALA A 219 4.82 -11.93 17.94
N ARG A 220 3.67 -12.62 18.07
CA ARG A 220 3.42 -13.64 19.09
C ARG A 220 4.38 -14.83 19.00
N ARG A 221 4.88 -15.13 17.80
CA ARG A 221 5.86 -16.21 17.57
C ARG A 221 7.30 -15.86 17.96
N GLY A 222 7.58 -14.62 18.35
CA GLY A 222 8.94 -14.23 18.77
C GLY A 222 9.56 -13.12 17.94
N PHE A 223 9.05 -12.89 16.73
CA PHE A 223 9.74 -12.06 15.75
C PHE A 223 9.41 -10.58 15.90
N LYS A 224 10.40 -9.74 15.62
CA LYS A 224 10.17 -8.32 15.33
C LYS A 224 9.62 -8.17 13.92
N VAL A 225 8.47 -7.54 13.79
CA VAL A 225 7.70 -7.49 12.54
C VAL A 225 7.35 -6.06 12.20
N SER A 226 7.47 -5.70 10.93
CA SER A 226 6.92 -4.43 10.45
C SER A 226 5.55 -4.63 9.85
N GLU A 227 4.70 -3.65 10.08
CA GLU A 227 3.45 -3.47 9.38
C GLU A 227 3.49 -2.15 8.63
N LEU A 228 3.07 -2.20 7.37
CA LEU A 228 3.03 -1.03 6.50
C LEU A 228 1.86 -0.10 6.87
N ASN A 229 2.15 1.04 7.49
CA ASN A 229 1.12 2.00 7.94
C ASN A 229 0.84 3.11 6.90
N PRO A 230 -0.34 3.21 6.23
CA PRO A 230 -0.71 4.29 5.30
C PRO A 230 -0.30 5.68 5.79
N ALA A 231 0.75 6.25 5.19
CA ALA A 231 1.32 7.54 5.58
C ALA A 231 0.35 8.72 5.41
N ASP A 232 -0.73 8.53 4.65
CA ASP A 232 -1.86 9.45 4.52
C ASP A 232 -3.18 8.67 4.60
N SER A 233 -3.75 8.64 5.80
CA SER A 233 -5.10 8.20 5.98
C SER A 233 -6.04 9.32 5.51
N HIS A 234 -6.44 9.34 4.23
CA HIS A 234 -7.52 10.24 3.78
C HIS A 234 -8.50 9.55 2.83
N GLY A 235 -8.88 8.30 3.09
CA GLY A 235 -10.09 7.72 2.46
C GLY A 235 -11.38 8.35 3.01
N VAL A 236 -12.53 8.05 2.41
CA VAL A 236 -13.90 8.53 2.78
C VAL A 236 -14.22 8.43 4.28
N PHE A 237 -13.69 7.44 5.00
CA PHE A 237 -13.83 7.31 6.46
C PHE A 237 -12.96 8.28 7.28
N GLY A 238 -11.90 8.79 6.66
CA GLY A 238 -11.01 9.78 7.22
C GLY A 238 -11.55 11.20 7.31
N GLU A 239 -12.57 11.51 6.51
CA GLU A 239 -13.27 12.81 6.49
C GLU A 239 -14.45 12.84 7.48
N TYR A 240 -15.12 11.70 7.73
CA TYR A 240 -16.19 11.60 8.72
C TYR A 240 -15.70 11.93 10.13
N TRP A 241 -14.51 11.43 10.51
CA TRP A 241 -13.97 11.61 11.86
C TRP A 241 -13.12 12.87 12.06
N GLN A 242 -12.58 13.49 11.00
CA GLN A 242 -11.98 14.84 11.09
C GLN A 242 -12.98 15.89 11.57
N ASN A 243 -14.27 15.65 11.38
CA ASN A 243 -15.33 16.58 11.77
C ASN A 243 -15.99 16.24 13.13
N GLN A 244 -15.69 15.08 13.76
CA GLN A 244 -16.48 14.59 14.90
C GLN A 244 -15.72 13.80 16.00
N GLY A 245 -14.39 13.56 15.96
CA GLY A 245 -13.73 12.83 17.08
C GLY A 245 -12.20 12.81 17.15
N PRO A 246 -11.64 12.23 18.24
CA PRO A 246 -10.23 12.35 18.58
C PRO A 246 -9.34 11.28 17.90
N ALA A 247 -8.23 11.74 17.32
CA ALA A 247 -7.00 11.00 16.97
C ALA A 247 -7.00 10.00 15.78
N VAL A 248 -5.80 9.86 15.23
CA VAL A 248 -5.44 9.40 13.87
C VAL A 248 -5.29 7.87 13.77
N GLU A 249 -5.31 7.14 14.90
CA GLU A 249 -5.03 5.70 14.97
C GLU A 249 -6.29 4.82 14.82
N GLU A 250 -7.47 5.25 15.28
CA GLU A 250 -8.76 4.56 15.03
C GLU A 250 -9.15 4.54 13.55
N LYS A 251 -8.51 5.40 12.77
CA LYS A 251 -8.66 5.52 11.33
C LYS A 251 -8.05 4.33 10.58
N LEU A 252 -6.99 3.70 11.13
CA LEU A 252 -6.40 2.47 10.61
C LEU A 252 -7.34 1.28 10.82
N ALA A 253 -7.89 1.17 12.03
CA ALA A 253 -8.84 0.11 12.39
C ALA A 253 -10.13 0.19 11.56
N LEU A 254 -10.71 1.39 11.38
CA LEU A 254 -11.99 1.56 10.68
C LEU A 254 -11.87 1.57 9.15
N THR A 255 -10.79 2.12 8.58
CA THR A 255 -10.58 2.07 7.12
C THR A 255 -10.35 0.62 6.69
N THR A 256 -9.71 -0.18 7.53
CA THR A 256 -9.50 -1.59 7.22
C THR A 256 -10.72 -2.45 7.52
N VAL A 257 -11.55 -2.13 8.52
CA VAL A 257 -12.91 -2.71 8.66
C VAL A 257 -13.79 -2.39 7.44
N GLY A 258 -13.70 -1.17 6.86
CA GLY A 258 -14.43 -0.82 5.64
C GLY A 258 -13.97 -1.60 4.40
N LEU A 259 -12.65 -1.77 4.24
CA LEU A 259 -12.06 -2.60 3.18
C LEU A 259 -12.33 -4.11 3.41
N LEU A 260 -12.53 -4.56 4.66
CA LEU A 260 -12.82 -5.95 5.01
C LEU A 260 -14.31 -6.32 5.06
N VAL A 261 -15.22 -5.40 5.32
CA VAL A 261 -16.65 -5.63 4.99
C VAL A 261 -16.78 -5.92 3.50
N GLN A 262 -15.94 -5.32 2.65
CA GLN A 262 -15.84 -5.71 1.25
C GLN A 262 -15.06 -7.02 1.04
N HIS A 263 -13.95 -7.25 1.73
CA HIS A 263 -13.13 -8.46 1.51
C HIS A 263 -13.72 -9.73 2.15
N HIS A 264 -14.06 -9.78 3.43
CA HIS A 264 -14.50 -11.01 4.12
C HIS A 264 -15.99 -11.36 3.96
N LEU A 265 -16.89 -10.42 3.68
CA LEU A 265 -18.30 -10.77 3.37
C LEU A 265 -18.49 -11.20 1.91
N ILE A 266 -17.53 -10.93 1.02
CA ILE A 266 -17.66 -11.13 -0.43
C ILE A 266 -16.62 -12.13 -0.98
N ASN A 267 -15.42 -12.24 -0.40
CA ASN A 267 -14.35 -13.16 -0.83
C ASN A 267 -14.33 -14.46 0.01
N PRO A 268 -14.82 -15.59 -0.52
CA PRO A 268 -14.79 -16.88 0.18
C PRO A 268 -13.40 -17.55 0.17
N HIS A 269 -12.40 -16.96 -0.49
CA HIS A 269 -11.11 -17.62 -0.76
C HIS A 269 -10.00 -17.32 0.26
N VAL A 270 -10.27 -16.52 1.28
CA VAL A 270 -9.28 -16.13 2.32
C VAL A 270 -8.68 -17.31 3.07
N LEU A 271 -9.40 -18.42 3.20
CA LEU A 271 -8.92 -19.63 3.88
C LEU A 271 -8.40 -20.70 2.90
N ASP A 272 -8.37 -20.42 1.60
CA ASP A 272 -7.87 -21.37 0.60
C ASP A 272 -6.34 -21.40 0.62
N THR A 273 -5.78 -22.55 0.99
CA THR A 273 -4.32 -22.76 1.06
C THR A 273 -3.63 -22.66 -0.29
N ASN A 274 -4.36 -22.76 -1.41
CA ASN A 274 -3.78 -22.59 -2.74
C ASN A 274 -3.44 -21.12 -3.05
N ASN A 275 -3.92 -20.17 -2.25
CA ASN A 275 -3.67 -18.74 -2.43
C ASN A 275 -2.40 -18.23 -1.70
N TYR A 276 -1.47 -19.14 -1.40
CA TYR A 276 -0.19 -18.84 -0.75
C TYR A 276 0.96 -19.25 -1.68
N TYR A 277 1.72 -18.27 -2.16
CA TYR A 277 2.83 -18.49 -3.08
C TYR A 277 4.14 -18.14 -2.39
N PHE A 278 4.91 -19.18 -2.05
CA PHE A 278 6.27 -19.04 -1.56
C PHE A 278 7.22 -18.93 -2.75
N ILE A 279 7.98 -17.83 -2.80
CA ILE A 279 8.88 -17.47 -3.91
C ILE A 279 10.29 -17.28 -3.36
#